data_AF-H1XUL6-F1
#
_entry.id   AF-H1XUL6-F1
#
_cell.length_a   1.000
_cell.length_b   1.000
_cell.length_c   1.000
_cell.angle_alpha   90.00
_cell.angle_beta   90.00
_cell.angle_gamma   90.00
#
_symmetry.space_group_name_H-M   'P 1'
#
loop_
_entity.id
_entity.type
_entity.pdbx_description
1 polymer ?
#
loop_
_entity_poly.entity_id
_entity_poly.type
_entity_poly.pdbx_seq_one_letter_code
_entity_poly.pdbx_strand_id
1 'polypeptide(L)'
;MMRRFVTILSLLLVSFSLALADNIFVECVATPGNNQVKISWTTRSEENVARFVILRSNNDANYVELTRIAPKGAGSQYEYIDRNVMFKDISIFFYKVRAVDQNNKTVEEMSLLVHPSISDIYRTWGAIKAMFR
;
A
#
# COMPACT_ATOMS: atom_id res chain seq x y z
N MET A 1 49.42 11.75 16.32
CA MET A 1 48.42 12.70 15.77
C MET A 1 47.53 12.05 14.71
N MET A 2 48.08 11.35 13.70
CA MET A 2 47.31 10.71 12.61
C MET A 2 46.29 9.63 13.05
N ARG A 3 46.59 8.77 14.03
CA ARG A 3 45.63 7.72 14.47
C ARG A 3 44.34 8.31 15.07
N ARG A 4 44.43 9.44 15.78
CA ARG A 4 43.26 10.15 16.32
C ARG A 4 42.45 10.86 15.23
N PHE A 5 43.13 11.36 14.20
CA PHE A 5 42.49 11.99 13.04
C PHE A 5 41.72 10.98 12.19
N VAL A 6 42.30 9.79 11.95
CA VAL A 6 41.63 8.70 11.23
C VAL A 6 40.40 8.21 11.98
N THR A 7 40.47 8.07 13.32
CA THR A 7 39.30 7.66 14.12
C THR A 7 38.18 8.70 14.12
N ILE A 8 38.51 9.99 14.14
CA ILE A 8 37.51 11.08 14.07
C ILE A 8 36.87 11.10 12.68
N LEU A 9 37.67 10.96 11.62
CA LEU A 9 37.17 10.91 10.24
C LEU A 9 36.28 9.69 10.00
N SER A 10 36.63 8.52 10.56
CA SER A 10 35.77 7.32 10.49
C SER A 10 34.47 7.49 11.26
N LEU A 11 34.47 8.17 12.41
CA LEU A 11 33.24 8.44 13.18
C LEU A 11 32.31 9.39 12.42
N LEU A 12 32.88 10.39 11.73
CA LEU A 12 32.16 11.39 10.96
C LEU A 12 31.54 10.80 9.68
N LEU A 13 32.24 9.90 9.00
CA LEU A 13 31.72 9.12 7.87
C LEU A 13 30.59 8.16 8.25
N VAL A 14 30.67 7.52 9.43
CA VAL A 14 29.57 6.67 9.94
C VAL A 14 28.35 7.53 10.26
N SER A 15 28.53 8.73 10.85
CA SER A 15 27.40 9.64 11.12
C SER A 15 26.77 10.25 9.86
N PHE A 16 27.52 10.45 8.78
CA PHE A 16 27.01 10.98 7.51
C PHE A 16 26.15 9.97 6.73
N SER A 17 26.19 8.69 7.13
CA SER A 17 25.40 7.63 6.52
C SER A 17 23.97 7.49 7.08
N LEU A 18 23.55 8.36 8.02
CA LEU A 18 22.13 8.50 8.34
C LEU A 18 21.42 9.24 7.18
N ALA A 19 21.23 8.52 6.08
CA ALA A 19 20.28 8.92 5.06
C ALA A 19 18.90 8.96 5.72
N LEU A 20 18.31 10.15 5.79
CA LEU A 20 16.91 10.30 6.14
C LEU A 20 16.11 9.77 4.94
N ALA A 21 15.64 8.53 5.05
CA ALA A 21 14.57 8.06 4.18
C ALA A 21 13.33 8.86 4.58
N ASP A 22 12.95 9.84 3.77
CA ASP A 22 11.68 10.52 3.95
C ASP A 22 10.57 9.55 3.53
N ASN A 23 9.69 9.22 4.47
CA ASN A 23 8.58 8.32 4.19
C ASN A 23 7.50 9.11 3.44
N ILE A 24 7.16 8.66 2.24
CA ILE A 24 6.07 9.18 1.42
C ILE A 24 4.73 8.84 2.08
N PHE A 25 4.55 7.62 2.59
CA PHE A 25 3.27 7.20 3.14
C PHE A 25 3.19 7.43 4.65
N VAL A 26 2.09 8.03 5.10
CA VAL A 26 1.71 8.07 6.53
C VAL A 26 0.94 6.81 6.89
N GLU A 27 -0.05 6.50 6.08
CA GLU A 27 -0.99 5.41 6.31
C GLU A 27 -1.47 4.88 4.96
N CYS A 28 -1.65 3.57 4.88
CA CYS A 28 -2.25 2.87 3.76
C CYS A 28 -3.19 1.80 4.33
N VAL A 29 -4.45 1.82 3.91
CA VAL A 29 -5.48 0.90 4.37
C VAL A 29 -6.24 0.36 3.17
N ALA A 30 -6.53 -0.94 3.18
CA ALA A 30 -7.42 -1.56 2.23
C ALA A 30 -8.60 -2.19 2.98
N THR A 31 -9.81 -1.75 2.65
CA THR A 31 -11.04 -2.17 3.30
C THR A 31 -11.90 -2.97 2.33
N PRO A 32 -12.26 -4.23 2.66
CA PRO A 32 -13.17 -5.02 1.84
C PRO A 32 -14.60 -4.47 1.92
N GLY A 33 -15.32 -4.51 0.80
CA GLY A 33 -16.75 -4.23 0.71
C GLY A 33 -17.46 -5.24 -0.19
N ASN A 34 -18.73 -4.99 -0.50
CA ASN A 34 -19.52 -5.87 -1.36
C ASN A 34 -18.97 -5.87 -2.80
N ASN A 35 -18.30 -6.95 -3.21
CA ASN A 35 -17.64 -7.13 -4.50
C ASN A 35 -16.69 -5.97 -4.88
N GLN A 36 -16.07 -5.37 -3.89
CA GLN A 36 -15.10 -4.31 -4.10
C GLN A 36 -14.09 -4.25 -2.97
N VAL A 37 -12.93 -3.65 -3.26
CA VAL A 37 -11.95 -3.28 -2.24
C VAL A 37 -11.64 -1.81 -2.39
N LYS A 38 -11.80 -1.07 -1.28
CA LYS A 38 -11.44 0.34 -1.21
C LYS A 38 -10.04 0.45 -0.63
N ILE A 39 -9.14 1.08 -1.38
CA ILE A 39 -7.76 1.35 -0.97
C ILE A 39 -7.64 2.85 -0.75
N SER A 40 -7.21 3.23 0.45
CA SER A 40 -7.00 4.62 0.83
C SER A 40 -5.60 4.79 1.40
N TRP A 41 -4.92 5.86 0.98
CA TRP A 41 -3.62 6.22 1.53
C TRP A 41 -3.51 7.72 1.73
N THR A 42 -2.68 8.07 2.70
CA THR A 42 -2.34 9.44 3.04
C THR A 42 -0.84 9.61 2.90
N THR A 43 -0.42 10.66 2.21
CA THR A 43 0.99 10.96 1.95
C THR A 43 1.51 12.00 2.92
N ARG A 44 2.72 11.81 3.44
CA ARG A 44 3.46 12.82 4.22
C ARG A 44 4.18 13.77 3.28
N SER A 45 4.95 13.22 2.36
CA SER A 45 5.77 13.92 1.38
C SER A 45 5.52 13.31 0.01
N GLU A 46 5.59 14.13 -1.03
CA GLU A 46 5.50 13.67 -2.42
C GLU A 46 6.72 14.15 -3.23
N GLU A 47 7.81 14.47 -2.52
CA GLU A 47 9.05 14.87 -3.17
C GLU A 47 9.58 13.71 -4.02
N ASN A 48 9.87 14.00 -5.29
CA ASN A 48 10.29 13.01 -6.30
C ASN A 48 9.25 11.92 -6.64
N VAL A 49 7.97 12.10 -6.28
CA VAL A 49 6.90 11.20 -6.73
C VAL A 49 6.32 11.71 -8.05
N ALA A 50 6.38 10.89 -9.09
CA ALA A 50 5.73 11.19 -10.37
C ALA A 50 4.30 10.64 -10.44
N ARG A 51 4.05 9.48 -9.80
CA ARG A 51 2.75 8.79 -9.80
C ARG A 51 2.70 7.70 -8.73
N PHE A 52 1.49 7.41 -8.29
CA PHE A 52 1.15 6.24 -7.49
C PHE A 52 0.62 5.14 -8.41
N VAL A 53 1.11 3.92 -8.21
CA VAL A 53 0.72 2.74 -8.96
C VAL A 53 0.07 1.77 -7.98
N ILE A 54 -1.17 1.39 -8.26
CA ILE A 54 -1.90 0.40 -7.46
C ILE A 54 -1.78 -0.94 -8.15
N LEU A 55 -1.30 -1.94 -7.42
CA LEU A 55 -1.15 -3.29 -7.90
C LEU A 55 -2.00 -4.26 -7.06
N ARG A 56 -2.43 -5.34 -7.69
CA ARG A 56 -3.18 -6.42 -7.06
C ARG A 56 -2.58 -7.78 -7.41
N SER A 57 -2.58 -8.69 -6.45
CA SER A 57 -2.20 -10.08 -6.62
C SER A 57 -3.16 -11.00 -5.85
N ASN A 58 -3.32 -12.22 -6.38
CA ASN A 58 -4.08 -13.29 -5.72
C ASN A 58 -3.16 -14.28 -4.97
N ASN A 59 -1.85 -14.16 -5.14
CA ASN A 59 -0.86 -15.14 -4.64
C ASN A 59 0.40 -14.49 -4.04
N ASP A 60 0.37 -13.18 -3.82
CA ASP A 60 1.50 -12.37 -3.33
C ASP A 60 2.80 -12.41 -4.19
N ALA A 61 2.75 -13.04 -5.38
CA ALA A 61 3.91 -13.15 -6.26
C ALA A 61 3.69 -12.40 -7.58
N ASN A 62 2.52 -12.57 -8.19
CA ASN A 62 2.21 -12.02 -9.51
C ASN A 62 1.28 -10.81 -9.37
N TYR A 63 1.88 -9.62 -9.39
CA TYR A 63 1.16 -8.36 -9.26
C TYR A 63 0.76 -7.80 -10.63
N VAL A 64 -0.52 -7.51 -10.78
CA VAL A 64 -1.09 -6.82 -11.94
C VAL A 64 -1.33 -5.36 -11.58
N GLU A 65 -0.93 -4.45 -12.45
CA GLU A 65 -1.21 -3.02 -12.31
C GLU A 65 -2.70 -2.75 -12.59
N LEU A 66 -3.37 -2.08 -11.64
CA LEU A 66 -4.78 -1.71 -11.77
C LEU A 66 -4.96 -0.29 -12.29
N THR A 67 -4.17 0.66 -11.78
CA THR A 67 -4.26 2.07 -12.17
C THR A 67 -3.01 2.87 -11.79
N ARG A 68 -2.91 4.07 -12.36
CA ARG A 68 -1.93 5.10 -12.05
C ARG A 68 -2.63 6.38 -11.63
N ILE A 69 -2.19 6.98 -10.54
CA ILE A 69 -2.78 8.21 -9.98
C ILE A 69 -1.68 9.26 -9.84
N ALA A 70 -1.95 10.46 -10.34
CA ALA A 70 -1.02 11.58 -10.22
C ALA A 70 -0.99 12.12 -8.77
N PRO A 71 0.18 12.61 -8.32
CA PRO A 71 0.30 13.30 -7.04
C PRO A 71 -0.52 14.61 -7.04
N LYS A 72 -1.07 14.95 -5.89
CA LYS A 72 -1.85 16.15 -5.58
C LYS A 72 -1.05 17.12 -4.69
N GLY A 73 0.00 16.65 -4.03
CA GLY A 73 0.85 17.39 -3.11
C GLY A 73 1.00 16.70 -1.75
N ALA A 74 2.03 17.09 -1.00
CA ALA A 74 2.29 16.60 0.35
C ALA A 74 1.08 16.78 1.29
N GLY A 75 0.84 15.81 2.18
CA GLY A 75 -0.32 15.81 3.09
C GLY A 75 -1.64 15.37 2.45
N SER A 76 -1.65 15.00 1.16
CA SER A 76 -2.88 14.64 0.45
C SER A 76 -3.41 13.26 0.83
N GLN A 77 -4.74 13.13 0.72
CA GLN A 77 -5.45 11.86 0.81
C GLN A 77 -5.91 11.38 -0.57
N TYR A 78 -5.80 10.07 -0.75
CA TYR A 78 -6.14 9.37 -1.98
C TYR A 78 -7.06 8.20 -1.70
N GLU A 79 -7.81 7.86 -2.74
CA GLU A 79 -8.73 6.73 -2.72
C GLU A 79 -8.77 6.09 -4.11
N TYR A 80 -8.79 4.77 -4.12
CA TYR A 80 -9.07 3.96 -5.28
C TYR A 80 -10.01 2.82 -4.89
N ILE A 81 -11.00 2.54 -5.73
CA ILE A 81 -11.95 1.45 -5.52
C ILE A 81 -11.78 0.44 -6.64
N ASP A 82 -11.27 -0.74 -6.29
CA ASP A 82 -11.28 -1.89 -7.19
C ASP A 82 -12.66 -2.55 -7.15
N ARG A 83 -13.43 -2.40 -8.23
CA ARG A 83 -14.76 -3.00 -8.41
C ARG A 83 -14.72 -4.34 -9.15
N ASN A 84 -13.54 -4.76 -9.61
CA ASN A 84 -13.37 -6.01 -10.35
C ASN A 84 -12.89 -7.13 -9.42
N VAL A 85 -13.41 -7.14 -8.19
CA VAL A 85 -13.11 -8.12 -7.15
C VAL A 85 -14.37 -8.94 -6.93
N MET A 86 -14.33 -10.21 -7.32
CA MET A 86 -15.32 -11.17 -6.87
C MET A 86 -14.69 -12.03 -5.78
N PHE A 87 -15.17 -11.89 -4.55
CA PHE A 87 -14.87 -12.83 -3.49
C PHE A 87 -15.60 -14.15 -3.78
N LYS A 88 -15.00 -14.98 -4.62
CA LYS A 88 -15.37 -16.39 -4.69
C LYS A 88 -14.70 -17.04 -3.47
N ASP A 89 -15.51 -17.48 -2.50
CA ASP A 89 -15.05 -18.11 -1.25
C ASP A 89 -14.17 -17.20 -0.36
N ILE A 90 -13.33 -17.81 0.50
CA ILE A 90 -12.39 -17.13 1.43
C ILE A 90 -11.12 -16.68 0.68
N SER A 91 -11.29 -16.04 -0.47
CA SER A 91 -10.14 -15.56 -1.26
C SER A 91 -9.50 -14.33 -0.62
N ILE A 92 -8.22 -14.45 -0.26
CA ILE A 92 -7.39 -13.35 0.23
C ILE A 92 -6.84 -12.59 -0.97
N PHE A 93 -6.86 -11.26 -0.92
CA PHE A 93 -6.24 -10.41 -1.93
C PHE A 93 -5.07 -9.64 -1.35
N PHE A 94 -4.02 -9.52 -2.15
CA PHE A 94 -2.84 -8.74 -1.85
C PHE A 94 -2.84 -7.49 -2.72
N TYR A 95 -2.65 -6.34 -2.10
CA TYR A 95 -2.55 -5.07 -2.79
C TYR A 95 -1.24 -4.39 -2.47
N LYS A 96 -0.76 -3.60 -3.42
CA LYS A 96 0.39 -2.73 -3.23
C LYS A 96 0.06 -1.33 -3.70
N VAL A 97 0.47 -0.33 -2.91
CA VAL A 97 0.50 1.07 -3.31
C VAL A 97 1.96 1.45 -3.47
N ARG A 98 2.38 1.74 -4.69
CA ARG A 98 3.76 2.03 -5.05
C ARG A 98 3.90 3.48 -5.48
N ALA A 99 4.77 4.24 -4.84
CA ALA A 99 5.22 5.52 -5.35
C ALA A 99 6.40 5.30 -6.31
N VAL A 100 6.33 5.89 -7.51
CA VAL A 100 7.42 5.84 -8.49
C VAL A 100 7.88 7.23 -8.90
N ASP A 101 9.17 7.36 -9.20
CA ASP A 101 9.78 8.60 -9.67
C ASP A 101 9.55 8.85 -11.17
N GLN A 102 10.12 9.95 -11.68
CA GLN A 102 10.03 10.31 -13.10
C GLN A 102 10.67 9.27 -14.03
N ASN A 103 11.64 8.50 -13.54
CA ASN A 103 12.32 7.42 -14.26
C ASN A 103 11.62 6.06 -14.11
N ASN A 104 10.42 6.03 -13.51
CA ASN A 104 9.66 4.82 -13.23
C ASN A 104 10.34 3.87 -12.21
N LYS A 105 11.26 4.38 -11.40
CA LYS A 105 11.87 3.64 -10.30
C LYS A 105 10.97 3.71 -9.08
N THR A 106 10.82 2.59 -8.37
CA THR A 106 10.13 2.56 -7.08
C THR A 106 10.88 3.40 -6.06
N VAL A 107 10.19 4.38 -5.48
CA VAL A 107 10.70 5.19 -4.36
C VAL A 107 10.29 4.54 -3.05
N GLU A 108 9.01 4.21 -2.92
CA GLU A 108 8.45 3.51 -1.75
C GLU A 108 7.29 2.62 -2.18
N GLU A 109 7.03 1.55 -1.42
CA GLU A 109 5.95 0.61 -1.67
C GLU A 109 5.34 0.14 -0.36
N MET A 110 4.00 0.22 -0.27
CA MET A 110 3.23 -0.33 0.83
C MET A 110 2.47 -1.57 0.39
N SER A 111 2.59 -2.65 1.16
CA SER A 111 1.86 -3.90 0.94
C SER A 111 0.67 -4.00 1.91
N LEU A 112 -0.48 -4.40 1.38
CA LEU A 112 -1.75 -4.45 2.08
C LEU A 112 -2.38 -5.84 1.85
N LEU A 113 -2.85 -6.46 2.93
CA LEU A 113 -3.51 -7.74 2.88
C LEU A 113 -4.99 -7.56 3.20
N VAL A 114 -5.85 -8.09 2.34
CA VAL A 114 -7.31 -7.95 2.46
C VAL A 114 -7.94 -9.32 2.62
N HIS A 115 -8.58 -9.50 3.77
CA HIS A 115 -9.48 -10.63 4.00
C HIS A 115 -10.91 -10.28 3.52
N PRO A 116 -11.69 -11.26 3.06
CA PRO A 116 -13.11 -11.04 2.77
C PRO A 116 -13.87 -10.63 4.04
N SER A 117 -14.85 -9.74 3.91
CA SER A 117 -15.70 -9.35 5.04
C SER A 117 -16.67 -10.49 5.39
N ILE A 118 -16.73 -10.89 6.67
CA ILE A 118 -17.62 -11.97 7.16
C ILE A 118 -19.10 -11.53 7.16
N SER A 119 -19.39 -10.25 6.92
CA SER A 119 -20.74 -9.67 6.91
C SER A 119 -21.69 -10.31 5.89
N ASP A 120 -21.16 -10.90 4.81
CA ASP A 120 -21.97 -11.59 3.80
C ASP A 120 -22.47 -12.98 4.26
N ILE A 121 -21.77 -13.61 5.21
CA ILE A 121 -22.14 -14.92 5.77
C ILE A 121 -23.41 -14.77 6.64
N TYR A 122 -23.52 -13.71 7.44
CA TYR A 122 -24.73 -13.48 8.28
C TYR A 122 -26.00 -13.22 7.45
N ARG A 123 -25.87 -12.65 6.24
CA ARG A 123 -27.00 -12.42 5.33
C ARG A 123 -27.61 -13.74 4.81
N THR A 124 -26.76 -14.74 4.59
CA THR A 124 -27.21 -16.07 4.13
C THR A 124 -27.84 -16.91 5.24
N TRP A 125 -27.33 -16.82 6.47
CA TRP A 125 -27.94 -17.50 7.63
C TRP A 125 -29.36 -17.02 7.95
N GLY A 126 -29.63 -15.71 7.78
CA GLY A 126 -30.98 -15.15 7.93
C GLY A 126 -31.95 -15.67 6.86
N ALA A 127 -31.49 -15.76 5.60
CA ALA A 127 -32.28 -16.28 4.49
C ALA A 127 -32.57 -17.79 4.60
N ILE A 128 -31.60 -18.59 5.05
CA ILE A 128 -31.78 -20.03 5.28
C ILE A 128 -32.78 -20.29 6.40
N LYS A 129 -32.71 -19.54 7.51
CA LYS A 129 -33.69 -19.67 8.61
C LYS A 129 -35.12 -19.30 8.20
N ALA A 130 -35.29 -18.43 7.20
CA ALA A 130 -36.60 -18.05 6.69
C ALA A 130 -37.24 -19.12 5.78
N MET A 131 -36.43 -20.02 5.19
CA MET A 131 -36.92 -21.08 4.30
C MET A 131 -37.47 -22.32 5.01
N PHE A 132 -37.23 -22.45 6.32
CA PHE A 132 -37.73 -23.55 7.16
C PHE A 132 -38.83 -23.11 8.13
N ARG A 133 -39.57 -22.05 7.78
CA ARG A 133 -40.79 -21.61 8.46
C ARG A 133 -42.00 -21.84 7.56
#